data_AF-A0A2M6ZEQ7-F1
#
_entry.id   AF-A0A2M6ZEQ7-F1
#
_cell.length_a   1.000
_cell.length_b   1.000
_cell.length_c   1.000
_cell.angle_alpha   90.00
_cell.angle_beta   90.00
_cell.angle_gamma   90.00
#
_symmetry.space_group_name_H-M   'P 1'
#
loop_
_entity.id
_entity.type
_entity.pdbx_description
1 polymer ?
#
loop_
_entity_poly.entity_id
_entity_poly.type
_entity_poly.pdbx_seq_one_letter_code
_entity_poly.pdbx_strand_id
1 'polypeptide(L)'
;MKIKFIPKINFYELEYFLKKGTFEIKINNDHVYNSVEKLISLPFTSRKDKFEERWECFYLPAKRNGRLITIPFEVLEYKGEFFLLFHLLGNLHIRKGKEKVEKIYNEIFKEVSKFIPFIKANVKVLEKTVPYDFRKGKIKGKYVLERLIPTREKEEVLKNYQQHLKKDLKMPGNSLNNYLHVASLCYKAAYGKKAEKLSPEQAYKKWADGRDGGMLSIKNWDSKKEFKNWYESRRWAGSHPFEIVFSWHRHGIHLYPPSASNSLKYLLRVTNYAYAENFVWMAKVLIKNKIPFIAPDLEDVLNYLAGETYFTVNGYSEHNFSYIPSTEYKKLYFPYIEWDELKLLHWKRGKNNVCPGHWPE
;
A
#
# COMPACT_ATOMS: atom_id res chain seq x y z
N MET A 1 1.04 -30.00 -23.74
CA MET A 1 -0.41 -30.17 -23.46
C MET A 1 -1.16 -28.94 -23.97
N LYS A 2 -2.01 -29.10 -24.98
CA LYS A 2 -2.85 -28.00 -25.53
C LYS A 2 -4.11 -27.88 -24.67
N ILE A 3 -4.34 -26.72 -24.07
CA ILE A 3 -5.57 -26.44 -23.30
C ILE A 3 -6.68 -26.18 -24.32
N LYS A 4 -7.70 -27.04 -24.37
CA LYS A 4 -8.86 -26.89 -25.28
C LYS A 4 -10.02 -26.17 -24.57
N PHE A 5 -9.77 -24.97 -24.05
CA PHE A 5 -10.84 -24.10 -23.52
C PHE A 5 -10.89 -22.83 -24.36
N ILE A 6 -12.08 -22.49 -24.88
CA ILE A 6 -12.32 -21.30 -25.69
C ILE A 6 -13.26 -20.38 -24.90
N PRO A 7 -12.74 -19.33 -24.24
CA PRO A 7 -13.56 -18.39 -23.50
C PRO A 7 -14.49 -17.64 -24.44
N LYS A 8 -15.73 -17.41 -23.99
CA LYS A 8 -16.66 -16.51 -24.67
C LYS A 8 -16.35 -15.04 -24.41
N ILE A 9 -15.80 -14.75 -23.25
CA ILE A 9 -15.60 -13.38 -22.77
C ILE A 9 -14.29 -12.80 -23.30
N ASN A 10 -14.35 -11.59 -23.85
CA ASN A 10 -13.17 -10.82 -24.22
C ASN A 10 -12.65 -10.01 -23.03
N PHE A 11 -11.33 -9.94 -22.85
CA PHE A 11 -10.70 -9.18 -21.79
C PHE A 11 -11.02 -7.68 -21.83
N TYR A 12 -11.01 -7.07 -23.01
CA TYR A 12 -11.27 -5.64 -23.16
C TYR A 12 -12.74 -5.29 -22.95
N GLU A 13 -13.64 -6.24 -23.22
CA GLU A 13 -15.05 -6.13 -22.89
C GLU A 13 -15.25 -6.16 -21.36
N LEU A 14 -14.57 -7.07 -20.65
CA LEU A 14 -14.55 -7.05 -19.19
C LEU A 14 -14.01 -5.74 -18.61
N GLU A 15 -12.91 -5.22 -19.15
CA GLU A 15 -12.32 -3.95 -18.67
C GLU A 15 -13.31 -2.78 -18.81
N TYR A 16 -14.06 -2.75 -19.91
CA TYR A 16 -15.14 -1.77 -20.13
C TYR A 16 -16.27 -1.92 -19.10
N PHE A 17 -16.79 -3.14 -18.94
CA PHE A 17 -17.94 -3.37 -18.05
C PHE A 17 -17.59 -3.36 -16.58
N LEU A 18 -16.35 -3.62 -16.18
CA LEU A 18 -15.89 -3.56 -14.78
C LEU A 18 -15.40 -2.17 -14.35
N LYS A 19 -15.35 -1.20 -15.28
CA LYS A 19 -14.99 0.22 -15.03
C LYS A 19 -13.70 0.36 -14.22
N LYS A 20 -12.60 -0.12 -14.79
CA LYS A 20 -11.25 -0.05 -14.20
C LYS A 20 -11.00 1.23 -13.39
N GLY A 21 -10.79 1.04 -12.09
CA GLY A 21 -10.16 2.02 -11.22
C GLY A 21 -11.01 3.15 -10.66
N THR A 22 -12.34 3.16 -10.79
CA THR A 22 -13.11 4.32 -10.29
C THR A 22 -14.35 4.03 -9.44
N PHE A 23 -15.13 2.97 -9.66
CA PHE A 23 -16.34 2.72 -8.84
C PHE A 23 -16.71 1.25 -8.73
N GLU A 24 -17.29 0.89 -7.59
CA GLU A 24 -18.02 -0.37 -7.41
C GLU A 24 -19.28 -0.38 -8.28
N ILE A 25 -19.48 -1.45 -9.04
CA ILE A 25 -20.65 -1.60 -9.91
C ILE A 25 -21.73 -2.35 -9.16
N LYS A 26 -22.83 -1.66 -8.88
CA LYS A 26 -23.99 -2.22 -8.20
C LYS A 26 -24.88 -2.98 -9.18
N ILE A 27 -25.23 -4.21 -8.82
CA ILE A 27 -26.04 -5.14 -9.59
C ILE A 27 -27.15 -5.65 -8.67
N ASN A 28 -28.39 -5.22 -8.89
CA ASN A 28 -29.54 -5.71 -8.13
C ASN A 28 -30.35 -6.70 -8.98
N ASN A 29 -29.86 -7.94 -9.09
CA ASN A 29 -30.45 -8.94 -9.98
C ASN A 29 -30.37 -10.36 -9.41
N ASP A 30 -31.53 -10.99 -9.22
CA ASP A 30 -31.68 -12.33 -8.63
C ASP A 30 -30.95 -13.42 -9.43
N HIS A 31 -30.95 -13.34 -10.77
CA HIS A 31 -30.29 -14.35 -11.59
C HIS A 31 -28.76 -14.29 -11.44
N VAL A 32 -28.19 -13.08 -11.41
CA VAL A 32 -26.76 -12.88 -11.14
C VAL A 32 -26.43 -13.32 -9.72
N TYR A 33 -27.24 -12.91 -8.74
CA TYR A 33 -27.08 -13.28 -7.33
C TYR A 33 -27.05 -14.80 -7.14
N ASN A 34 -28.05 -15.52 -7.66
CA ASN A 34 -28.13 -16.97 -7.56
C ASN A 34 -26.97 -17.68 -8.28
N SER A 35 -26.42 -17.07 -9.33
CA SER A 35 -25.23 -17.59 -10.02
C SER A 35 -23.99 -17.49 -9.13
N VAL A 36 -23.85 -16.43 -8.34
CA VAL A 36 -22.77 -16.29 -7.34
C VAL A 36 -22.97 -17.31 -6.22
N GLU A 37 -24.17 -17.41 -5.64
CA GLU A 37 -24.47 -18.42 -4.59
C GLU A 37 -24.10 -19.83 -5.04
N LYS A 38 -24.50 -20.20 -6.25
CA LYS A 38 -24.16 -21.49 -6.83
C LYS A 38 -22.64 -21.66 -6.96
N LEU A 39 -21.92 -20.64 -7.38
CA LEU A 39 -20.46 -20.68 -7.53
C LEU A 39 -19.76 -20.88 -6.18
N ILE A 40 -20.12 -20.11 -5.15
CA ILE A 40 -19.50 -20.19 -3.81
C ILE A 40 -19.91 -21.45 -3.04
N SER A 41 -21.00 -22.11 -3.44
CA SER A 41 -21.40 -23.40 -2.87
C SER A 41 -20.40 -24.52 -3.17
N LEU A 42 -19.59 -24.40 -4.23
CA LEU A 42 -18.68 -25.44 -4.72
C LEU A 42 -17.41 -25.62 -3.87
N PRO A 43 -16.69 -24.56 -3.47
CA PRO A 43 -15.53 -24.67 -2.57
C PRO A 43 -15.89 -24.51 -1.08
N PHE A 44 -14.95 -24.86 -0.21
CA PHE A 44 -14.92 -24.37 1.17
C PHE A 44 -14.54 -22.88 1.17
N THR A 45 -14.98 -22.16 2.21
CA THR A 45 -14.55 -20.79 2.45
C THR A 45 -13.05 -20.77 2.71
N SER A 46 -12.36 -19.79 2.13
CA SER A 46 -10.93 -19.54 2.39
C SER A 46 -10.73 -18.88 3.76
N ARG A 47 -11.65 -18.01 4.14
CA ARG A 47 -11.66 -17.33 5.44
C ARG A 47 -13.10 -17.09 5.87
N LYS A 48 -13.35 -17.22 7.18
CA LYS A 48 -14.64 -16.93 7.81
C LYS A 48 -14.40 -16.24 9.13
N ASP A 49 -15.08 -15.12 9.35
CA ASP A 49 -15.16 -14.49 10.67
C ASP A 49 -16.62 -14.28 11.08
N LYS A 50 -16.85 -13.52 12.16
CA LYS A 50 -18.18 -13.30 12.73
C LYS A 50 -19.11 -12.45 11.84
N PHE A 51 -18.58 -11.82 10.79
CA PHE A 51 -19.29 -10.87 9.95
C PHE A 51 -19.28 -11.25 8.47
N GLU A 52 -18.19 -11.86 7.99
CA GLU A 52 -17.96 -12.12 6.58
C GLU A 52 -17.43 -13.52 6.28
N GLU A 53 -17.79 -14.02 5.10
CA GLU A 53 -17.19 -15.19 4.47
C GLU A 53 -16.44 -14.77 3.20
N ARG A 54 -15.25 -15.33 2.98
CA ARG A 54 -14.41 -15.01 1.83
C ARG A 54 -13.95 -16.27 1.10
N TRP A 55 -13.97 -16.18 -0.22
CA TRP A 55 -13.40 -17.15 -1.14
C TRP A 55 -12.32 -16.45 -1.96
N GLU A 56 -11.07 -16.73 -1.60
CA GLU A 56 -9.91 -16.21 -2.31
C GLU A 56 -9.64 -17.08 -3.53
N CYS A 57 -9.31 -16.46 -4.66
CA CYS A 57 -8.72 -17.12 -5.82
C CYS A 57 -9.70 -17.99 -6.66
N PHE A 58 -10.83 -17.42 -7.02
CA PHE A 58 -11.54 -17.84 -8.23
C PHE A 58 -10.79 -17.39 -9.49
N TYR A 59 -11.11 -18.02 -10.62
CA TYR A 59 -10.37 -17.89 -11.87
C TYR A 59 -11.32 -17.76 -13.05
N LEU A 60 -11.41 -16.55 -13.61
CA LEU A 60 -12.24 -16.24 -14.77
C LEU A 60 -11.45 -16.43 -16.07
N PRO A 61 -11.80 -17.41 -16.93
CA PRO A 61 -11.17 -17.51 -18.25
C PRO A 61 -11.67 -16.39 -19.18
N ALA A 62 -10.76 -15.77 -19.91
CA ALA A 62 -11.07 -14.72 -20.89
C ALA A 62 -10.11 -14.80 -22.09
N LYS A 63 -10.49 -14.14 -23.19
CA LYS A 63 -9.65 -14.01 -24.39
C LYS A 63 -8.98 -12.64 -24.43
N ARG A 64 -7.65 -12.61 -24.47
CA ARG A 64 -6.83 -11.39 -24.65
C ARG A 64 -5.90 -11.57 -25.84
N ASN A 65 -6.02 -10.71 -26.85
CA ASN A 65 -5.22 -10.76 -28.09
C ASN A 65 -5.18 -12.16 -28.73
N GLY A 66 -6.35 -12.80 -28.84
CA GLY A 66 -6.45 -14.14 -29.44
C GLY A 66 -6.11 -15.30 -28.51
N ARG A 67 -5.54 -15.04 -27.33
CA ARG A 67 -5.04 -16.08 -26.41
C ARG A 67 -5.96 -16.24 -25.19
N LEU A 68 -6.04 -17.48 -24.69
CA LEU A 68 -6.66 -17.78 -23.40
C LEU A 68 -5.81 -17.15 -22.29
N ILE A 69 -6.46 -16.35 -21.45
CA ILE A 69 -5.93 -15.90 -20.17
C ILE A 69 -6.89 -16.29 -19.05
N THR A 70 -6.40 -16.23 -17.81
CA THR A 70 -7.23 -16.44 -16.63
C THR A 70 -6.99 -15.32 -15.64
N ILE A 71 -8.08 -14.72 -15.17
CA ILE A 71 -8.07 -13.54 -14.30
C ILE A 71 -8.45 -14.01 -12.90
N PRO A 72 -7.57 -13.84 -11.90
CA PRO A 72 -7.91 -14.15 -10.52
C PRO A 72 -8.90 -13.13 -9.96
N PHE A 73 -9.87 -13.58 -9.17
CA PHE A 73 -10.77 -12.71 -8.42
C PHE A 73 -11.17 -13.34 -7.09
N GLU A 74 -11.67 -12.50 -6.18
CA GLU A 74 -12.12 -12.89 -4.85
C GLU A 74 -13.63 -12.67 -4.75
N VAL A 75 -14.31 -13.48 -3.94
CA VAL A 75 -15.72 -13.27 -3.56
C VAL A 75 -15.79 -13.08 -2.06
N LEU A 76 -16.48 -12.03 -1.62
CA LEU A 76 -16.78 -11.72 -0.24
C LEU A 76 -18.30 -11.70 -0.05
N GLU A 77 -18.80 -12.43 0.93
CA GLU A 77 -20.19 -12.34 1.39
C GLU A 77 -20.25 -11.57 2.71
N TYR A 78 -21.08 -10.52 2.73
CA TYR A 78 -21.33 -9.73 3.92
C TYR A 78 -22.81 -9.33 3.98
N LYS A 79 -23.48 -9.67 5.08
CA LYS A 79 -24.91 -9.39 5.31
C LYS A 79 -25.83 -9.85 4.16
N GLY A 80 -25.52 -11.00 3.56
CA GLY A 80 -26.30 -11.58 2.46
C GLY A 80 -26.10 -10.88 1.12
N GLU A 81 -25.07 -10.04 0.97
CA GLU A 81 -24.67 -9.38 -0.27
C GLU A 81 -23.29 -9.88 -0.71
N PHE A 82 -23.04 -9.91 -2.02
CA PHE A 82 -21.76 -10.36 -2.57
C PHE A 82 -20.94 -9.21 -3.13
N PHE A 83 -19.65 -9.22 -2.82
CA PHE A 83 -18.64 -8.31 -3.35
C PHE A 83 -17.62 -9.14 -4.11
N LEU A 84 -17.43 -8.85 -5.40
CA LEU A 84 -16.41 -9.50 -6.21
C LEU A 84 -15.28 -8.53 -6.50
N LEU A 85 -14.07 -8.97 -6.23
CA LEU A 85 -12.88 -8.14 -6.35
C LEU A 85 -12.00 -8.69 -7.48
N PHE A 86 -12.06 -8.04 -8.65
CA PHE A 86 -11.18 -8.36 -9.77
C PHE A 86 -9.95 -7.46 -9.69
N HIS A 87 -8.82 -8.05 -9.29
CA HIS A 87 -7.57 -7.31 -9.16
C HIS A 87 -7.22 -6.59 -10.48
N LEU A 88 -7.01 -5.26 -10.40
CA LEU A 88 -6.72 -4.34 -11.52
C LEU A 88 -7.85 -4.08 -12.53
N LEU A 89 -9.04 -4.69 -12.39
CA LEU A 89 -10.16 -4.50 -13.32
C LEU A 89 -11.38 -3.81 -12.72
N GLY A 90 -11.61 -3.94 -11.41
CA GLY A 90 -12.75 -3.31 -10.73
C GLY A 90 -13.52 -4.27 -9.83
N ASN A 91 -14.60 -3.77 -9.22
CA ASN A 91 -15.37 -4.51 -8.24
C ASN A 91 -16.85 -4.57 -8.61
N LEU A 92 -17.49 -5.71 -8.34
CA LEU A 92 -18.94 -5.86 -8.45
C LEU A 92 -19.55 -5.96 -7.06
N HIS A 93 -20.71 -5.34 -6.88
CA HIS A 93 -21.55 -5.47 -5.70
C HIS A 93 -22.91 -6.00 -6.11
N ILE A 94 -23.21 -7.21 -5.69
CA ILE A 94 -24.35 -7.99 -6.16
C ILE A 94 -25.33 -8.21 -5.02
N ARG A 95 -26.58 -7.84 -5.26
CA ARG A 95 -27.72 -7.96 -4.34
C ARG A 95 -28.90 -8.59 -5.06
N LYS A 96 -29.85 -9.11 -4.28
CA LYS A 96 -31.15 -9.54 -4.79
C LYS A 96 -31.91 -8.35 -5.38
N GLY A 97 -32.64 -8.58 -6.46
CA GLY A 97 -33.37 -7.53 -7.19
C GLY A 97 -33.85 -7.99 -8.56
N LYS A 98 -34.61 -7.13 -9.22
CA LYS A 98 -35.25 -7.42 -10.53
C LYS A 98 -34.77 -6.49 -11.64
N GLU A 99 -33.68 -5.76 -11.43
CA GLU A 99 -33.15 -4.85 -12.43
C GLU A 99 -32.66 -5.64 -13.65
N LYS A 100 -32.85 -5.06 -14.84
CA LYS A 100 -32.22 -5.58 -16.06
C LYS A 100 -30.73 -5.27 -16.00
N VAL A 101 -29.91 -6.25 -16.37
CA VAL A 101 -28.46 -6.16 -16.30
C VAL A 101 -27.85 -6.64 -17.61
N GLU A 102 -26.66 -6.15 -17.89
CA GLU A 102 -25.91 -6.54 -19.09
C GLU A 102 -25.61 -8.03 -19.07
N LYS A 103 -25.65 -8.64 -20.25
CA LYS A 103 -25.50 -10.10 -20.41
C LYS A 103 -24.17 -10.62 -19.86
N ILE A 104 -23.11 -9.81 -19.95
CA ILE A 104 -21.76 -10.15 -19.52
C ILE A 104 -21.70 -10.58 -18.06
N TYR A 105 -22.49 -9.96 -17.16
CA TYR A 105 -22.45 -10.29 -15.74
C TYR A 105 -22.86 -11.75 -15.48
N ASN A 106 -23.85 -12.25 -16.22
CA ASN A 106 -24.22 -13.66 -16.16
C ASN A 106 -23.19 -14.57 -16.84
N GLU A 107 -22.58 -14.09 -17.93
CA GLU A 107 -21.56 -14.87 -18.64
C GLU A 107 -20.30 -15.10 -17.80
N ILE A 108 -19.90 -14.13 -16.96
CA ILE A 108 -18.77 -14.28 -16.02
C ILE A 108 -18.90 -15.57 -15.20
N PHE A 109 -20.00 -15.73 -14.46
CA PHE A 109 -20.19 -16.89 -13.58
C PHE A 109 -20.38 -18.20 -14.34
N LYS A 110 -21.01 -18.12 -15.53
CA LYS A 110 -21.18 -19.28 -16.41
C LYS A 110 -19.84 -19.79 -16.93
N GLU A 111 -18.94 -18.89 -17.36
CA GLU A 111 -17.62 -19.26 -17.87
C GLU A 111 -16.71 -19.74 -16.73
N VAL A 112 -16.74 -19.12 -15.54
CA VAL A 112 -16.04 -19.63 -14.35
C VAL A 112 -16.50 -21.05 -14.02
N SER A 113 -17.80 -21.28 -13.94
CA SER A 113 -18.37 -22.60 -13.60
C SER A 113 -17.94 -23.69 -14.58
N LYS A 114 -17.86 -23.38 -15.88
CA LYS A 114 -17.36 -24.31 -16.92
C LYS A 114 -15.86 -24.56 -16.83
N PHE A 115 -15.10 -23.62 -16.27
CA PHE A 115 -13.64 -23.70 -16.18
C PHE A 115 -13.17 -24.48 -14.95
N ILE A 116 -13.97 -24.52 -13.88
CA ILE A 116 -13.66 -25.27 -12.65
C ILE A 116 -13.21 -26.71 -12.90
N PRO A 117 -13.91 -27.54 -13.73
CA PRO A 117 -13.44 -28.89 -14.03
C PRO A 117 -12.04 -28.96 -14.65
N PHE A 118 -11.67 -27.97 -15.47
CA PHE A 118 -10.33 -27.91 -16.08
C PHE A 118 -9.25 -27.63 -15.04
N ILE A 119 -9.52 -26.72 -14.10
CA ILE A 119 -8.61 -26.42 -12.98
C ILE A 119 -8.46 -27.64 -12.08
N LYS A 120 -9.57 -28.30 -11.72
CA LYS A 120 -9.58 -29.51 -10.88
C LYS A 120 -8.80 -30.66 -11.52
N ALA A 121 -8.90 -30.83 -12.83
CA ALA A 121 -8.20 -31.88 -13.56
C ALA A 121 -6.69 -31.62 -13.67
N ASN A 122 -6.29 -30.35 -13.83
CA ASN A 122 -4.88 -29.99 -13.89
C ASN A 122 -4.65 -28.52 -13.50
N VAL A 123 -4.19 -28.32 -12.27
CA VAL A 123 -3.88 -26.99 -11.72
C VAL A 123 -2.83 -26.23 -12.54
N LYS A 124 -1.88 -26.93 -13.18
CA LYS A 124 -0.83 -26.31 -14.01
C LYS A 124 -1.38 -25.56 -15.22
N VAL A 125 -2.68 -25.69 -15.52
CA VAL A 125 -3.38 -24.81 -16.46
C VAL A 125 -3.21 -23.35 -16.06
N LEU A 126 -3.33 -23.04 -14.77
CA LEU A 126 -3.29 -21.67 -14.23
C LEU A 126 -1.90 -21.05 -14.36
N GLU A 127 -0.83 -21.82 -14.15
CA GLU A 127 0.55 -21.39 -14.37
C GLU A 127 0.82 -20.95 -15.81
N LYS A 128 0.02 -21.39 -16.78
CA LYS A 128 0.16 -21.05 -18.20
C LYS A 128 -0.80 -19.96 -18.64
N THR A 129 -1.95 -19.85 -18.00
CA THR A 129 -3.03 -18.96 -18.43
C THR A 129 -3.15 -17.70 -17.60
N VAL A 130 -2.74 -17.70 -16.32
CA VAL A 130 -2.73 -16.48 -15.49
C VAL A 130 -1.56 -15.61 -15.92
N PRO A 131 -1.80 -14.43 -16.54
CA PRO A 131 -0.71 -13.57 -16.98
C PRO A 131 0.07 -12.97 -15.81
N TYR A 132 1.36 -12.68 -16.01
CA TYR A 132 2.21 -12.14 -14.94
C TYR A 132 1.79 -10.76 -14.44
N ASP A 133 1.09 -9.97 -15.27
CA ASP A 133 0.48 -8.70 -14.85
C ASP A 133 -0.69 -8.87 -13.86
N PHE A 134 -1.19 -10.10 -13.67
CA PHE A 134 -2.16 -10.44 -12.61
C PHE A 134 -1.56 -11.23 -11.46
N ARG A 135 -0.27 -11.58 -11.52
CA ARG A 135 0.40 -12.33 -10.46
C ARG A 135 0.99 -11.37 -9.45
N LYS A 136 0.88 -11.74 -8.19
CA LYS A 136 1.53 -11.06 -7.09
C LYS A 136 2.94 -11.63 -6.88
N GLY A 137 3.77 -10.86 -6.22
CA GLY A 137 5.11 -11.26 -5.82
C GLY A 137 5.79 -10.13 -5.09
N LYS A 138 7.12 -10.22 -4.98
CA LYS A 138 7.93 -9.19 -4.37
C LYS A 138 9.26 -9.02 -5.10
N ILE A 139 9.80 -7.81 -5.09
CA ILE A 139 11.09 -7.46 -5.68
C ILE A 139 11.85 -6.53 -4.74
N LYS A 140 13.16 -6.72 -4.60
CA LYS A 140 13.98 -5.81 -3.77
C LYS A 140 14.14 -4.46 -4.45
N GLY A 141 14.15 -3.39 -3.63
CA GLY A 141 14.30 -2.00 -4.06
C GLY A 141 15.51 -1.76 -4.97
N LYS A 142 16.63 -2.46 -4.74
CA LYS A 142 17.86 -2.32 -5.53
C LYS A 142 17.69 -2.64 -7.03
N TYR A 143 16.62 -3.31 -7.42
CA TYR A 143 16.32 -3.62 -8.82
C TYR A 143 15.33 -2.65 -9.47
N VAL A 144 14.68 -1.78 -8.69
CA VAL A 144 13.60 -0.89 -9.16
C VAL A 144 13.87 0.59 -8.88
N LEU A 145 14.64 0.91 -7.86
CA LEU A 145 15.00 2.28 -7.51
C LEU A 145 16.13 2.78 -8.41
N GLU A 146 15.97 3.98 -8.94
CA GLU A 146 16.96 4.62 -9.83
C GLU A 146 18.25 5.01 -9.09
N ARG A 147 18.13 5.35 -7.81
CA ARG A 147 19.23 5.84 -6.97
C ARG A 147 19.26 5.08 -5.67
N LEU A 148 20.46 4.63 -5.30
CA LEU A 148 20.71 3.89 -4.08
C LEU A 148 21.83 4.58 -3.29
N ILE A 149 21.68 4.63 -1.97
CA ILE A 149 22.81 4.99 -1.10
C ILE A 149 23.72 3.77 -0.92
N PRO A 150 25.04 3.96 -0.79
CA PRO A 150 25.95 2.86 -0.46
C PRO A 150 25.65 2.27 0.93
N THR A 151 25.85 0.96 1.10
CA THR A 151 25.71 0.27 2.40
C THR A 151 26.53 0.94 3.49
N ARG A 152 27.75 1.40 3.17
CA ARG A 152 28.61 2.14 4.10
C ARG A 152 27.97 3.43 4.60
N GLU A 153 27.27 4.18 3.74
CA GLU A 153 26.57 5.41 4.18
C GLU A 153 25.39 5.07 5.10
N LYS A 154 24.61 4.05 4.77
CA LYS A 154 23.54 3.55 5.64
C LYS A 154 24.07 3.20 7.04
N GLU A 155 25.13 2.39 7.11
CA GLU A 155 25.74 1.96 8.37
C GLU A 155 26.30 3.14 9.17
N GLU A 156 26.93 4.11 8.50
CA GLU A 156 27.45 5.31 9.14
C GLU A 156 26.34 6.16 9.77
N VAL A 157 25.25 6.39 9.04
CA VAL A 157 24.11 7.17 9.55
C VAL A 157 23.47 6.46 10.75
N LEU A 158 23.24 5.14 10.66
CA LEU A 158 22.71 4.35 11.78
C LEU A 158 23.61 4.40 13.00
N LYS A 159 24.92 4.19 12.82
CA LYS A 159 25.90 4.26 13.90
C LYS A 159 25.88 5.63 14.59
N ASN A 160 25.88 6.71 13.81
CA ASN A 160 25.84 8.07 14.33
C ASN A 160 24.54 8.35 15.08
N TYR A 161 23.41 7.85 14.59
CA TYR A 161 22.12 7.97 15.26
C TYR A 161 22.07 7.18 16.58
N GLN A 162 22.57 5.95 16.61
CA GLN A 162 22.64 5.16 17.85
C GLN A 162 23.57 5.79 18.89
N GLN A 163 24.70 6.34 18.46
CA GLN A 163 25.57 7.14 19.34
C GLN A 163 24.88 8.41 19.83
N HIS A 164 24.05 9.04 19.01
CA HIS A 164 23.24 10.19 19.42
C HIS A 164 22.23 9.80 20.50
N LEU A 165 21.49 8.69 20.34
CA LEU A 165 20.54 8.20 21.32
C LEU A 165 21.18 7.87 22.68
N LYS A 166 22.37 7.25 22.66
CA LYS A 166 23.14 6.90 23.89
C LYS A 166 23.53 8.10 24.76
N LYS A 167 23.56 9.31 24.20
CA LYS A 167 23.86 10.54 24.98
C LYS A 167 22.69 10.95 25.89
N ASP A 168 21.50 10.36 25.68
CA ASP A 168 20.25 10.68 26.38
C ASP A 168 19.99 12.17 26.59
N LEU A 169 20.29 12.98 25.57
CA LEU A 169 20.02 14.41 25.62
C LEU A 169 18.51 14.65 25.73
N LYS A 170 18.10 15.65 26.50
CA LYS A 170 16.70 16.03 26.71
C LYS A 170 16.55 17.54 26.59
N MET A 171 15.38 17.98 26.13
CA MET A 171 15.04 19.40 26.01
C MET A 171 13.78 19.69 26.83
N PRO A 172 13.92 20.14 28.10
CA PRO A 172 12.80 20.48 28.94
C PRO A 172 12.18 21.80 28.47
N GLY A 173 11.15 21.66 27.62
CA GLY A 173 10.36 22.76 27.08
C GLY A 173 10.95 23.37 25.80
N ASN A 174 10.06 23.98 25.03
CA ASN A 174 10.37 24.57 23.75
C ASN A 174 9.71 25.95 23.64
N SER A 175 10.31 26.87 22.90
CA SER A 175 9.67 28.13 22.48
C SER A 175 9.37 28.05 20.99
N LEU A 176 8.55 28.97 20.46
CA LEU A 176 8.29 29.03 19.03
C LEU A 176 9.58 29.33 18.24
N ASN A 177 10.40 30.26 18.73
CA ASN A 177 11.70 30.57 18.13
C ASN A 177 12.62 29.34 18.09
N ASN A 178 12.70 28.57 19.17
CA ASN A 178 13.48 27.33 19.20
C ASN A 178 12.94 26.29 18.21
N TYR A 179 11.62 26.11 18.16
CA TYR A 179 10.99 25.20 17.21
C TYR A 179 11.32 25.56 15.75
N LEU A 180 11.08 26.83 15.37
CA LEU A 180 11.35 27.32 14.01
C LEU A 180 12.84 27.27 13.68
N HIS A 181 13.72 27.53 14.65
CA HIS A 181 15.15 27.41 14.47
C HIS A 181 15.56 25.96 14.13
N VAL A 182 15.06 24.98 14.88
CA VAL A 182 15.34 23.56 14.61
C VAL A 182 14.76 23.15 13.25
N ALA A 183 13.54 23.56 12.91
CA ALA A 183 12.96 23.34 11.59
C ALA A 183 13.82 23.98 10.48
N SER A 184 14.38 25.18 10.71
CA SER A 184 15.28 25.86 9.77
C SER A 184 16.57 25.06 9.51
N LEU A 185 17.14 24.41 10.52
CA LEU A 185 18.28 23.50 10.33
C LEU A 185 17.90 22.36 9.37
N CYS A 186 16.73 21.75 9.59
CA CYS A 186 16.20 20.71 8.72
C CYS A 186 16.02 21.20 7.27
N TYR A 187 15.44 22.39 7.07
CA TYR A 187 15.28 22.96 5.72
C TYR A 187 16.61 23.27 5.03
N LYS A 188 17.59 23.81 5.75
CA LYS A 188 18.92 24.07 5.21
C LYS A 188 19.61 22.79 4.77
N ALA A 189 19.46 21.71 5.53
CA ALA A 189 19.98 20.41 5.13
C ALA A 189 19.26 19.84 3.90
N ALA A 190 17.94 19.98 3.82
CA ALA A 190 17.14 19.39 2.74
C ALA A 190 17.18 20.16 1.41
N TYR A 191 17.27 21.50 1.47
CA TYR A 191 17.09 22.37 0.30
C TYR A 191 18.29 23.28 0.01
N GLY A 192 19.35 23.22 0.82
CA GLY A 192 20.61 23.94 0.63
C GLY A 192 20.41 25.43 0.36
N LYS A 193 20.98 25.92 -0.75
CA LYS A 193 20.92 27.33 -1.18
C LYS A 193 19.52 27.93 -1.22
N LYS A 194 18.47 27.11 -1.46
CA LYS A 194 17.07 27.59 -1.48
C LYS A 194 16.55 27.98 -0.08
N ALA A 195 17.17 27.46 0.98
CA ALA A 195 16.82 27.70 2.38
C ALA A 195 17.79 28.63 3.11
N GLU A 196 19.05 28.73 2.66
CA GLU A 196 20.08 29.56 3.31
C GLU A 196 19.68 31.03 3.46
N LYS A 197 18.96 31.58 2.47
CA LYS A 197 18.54 32.99 2.43
C LYS A 197 17.23 33.28 3.17
N LEU A 198 16.54 32.25 3.68
CA LEU A 198 15.24 32.41 4.33
C LEU A 198 15.40 32.51 5.84
N SER A 199 14.64 33.40 6.46
CA SER A 199 14.44 33.36 7.91
C SER A 199 13.75 32.03 8.31
N PRO A 200 13.86 31.60 9.58
CA PRO A 200 13.18 30.40 10.06
C PRO A 200 11.67 30.38 9.77
N GLU A 201 10.99 31.52 9.96
CA GLU A 201 9.57 31.68 9.65
C GLU A 201 9.29 31.57 8.14
N GLN A 202 10.08 32.26 7.31
CA GLN A 202 9.91 32.21 5.86
C GLN A 202 10.13 30.80 5.31
N ALA A 203 11.13 30.08 5.82
CA ALA A 203 11.39 28.69 5.49
C ALA A 203 10.19 27.81 5.87
N TYR A 204 9.66 27.97 7.09
CA TYR A 204 8.48 27.24 7.54
C TYR A 204 7.26 27.50 6.64
N LYS A 205 6.91 28.77 6.40
CA LYS A 205 5.77 29.14 5.53
C LYS A 205 5.91 28.64 4.09
N LYS A 206 7.15 28.43 3.62
CA LYS A 206 7.42 27.99 2.25
C LYS A 206 7.23 26.48 2.03
N TRP A 207 7.55 25.67 3.03
CA TRP A 207 7.61 24.21 2.88
C TRP A 207 6.64 23.43 3.76
N ALA A 208 6.22 24.00 4.89
CA ALA A 208 5.23 23.37 5.75
C ALA A 208 3.84 23.34 5.10
N ASP A 209 2.95 22.53 5.66
CA ASP A 209 1.56 22.39 5.20
C ASP A 209 0.76 23.72 5.22
N GLY A 210 1.15 24.65 6.09
CA GLY A 210 0.53 25.98 6.17
C GLY A 210 -0.70 26.06 7.07
N ARG A 211 -1.31 24.94 7.47
CA ARG A 211 -2.34 24.91 8.52
C ARG A 211 -1.66 24.85 9.89
N ASP A 212 -1.14 25.96 10.39
CA ASP A 212 -0.33 26.00 11.62
C ASP A 212 -1.15 26.01 12.93
N GLY A 213 -2.49 26.03 12.87
CA GLY A 213 -3.33 25.92 14.07
C GLY A 213 -3.12 27.06 15.08
N GLY A 214 -2.72 28.25 14.60
CA GLY A 214 -2.43 29.42 15.42
C GLY A 214 -1.06 29.38 16.11
N MET A 215 -0.18 28.45 15.75
CA MET A 215 1.19 28.39 16.24
C MET A 215 1.92 29.71 15.97
N LEU A 216 1.84 30.24 14.75
CA LEU A 216 2.52 31.47 14.36
C LEU A 216 1.86 32.73 14.95
N SER A 217 0.70 32.58 15.62
CA SER A 217 0.00 33.66 16.31
C SER A 217 0.32 33.75 17.81
N ILE A 218 1.25 32.92 18.33
CA ILE A 218 1.78 33.07 19.69
C ILE A 218 2.40 34.46 19.83
N LYS A 219 2.12 35.17 20.93
CA LYS A 219 2.49 36.59 21.09
C LYS A 219 3.99 36.74 21.38
N ASN A 220 4.50 35.97 22.34
CA ASN A 220 5.92 35.97 22.67
C ASN A 220 6.59 34.67 22.17
N TRP A 221 7.36 34.79 21.08
CA TRP A 221 7.98 33.64 20.41
C TRP A 221 9.11 32.99 21.23
N ASP A 222 9.66 33.69 22.21
CA ASP A 222 10.67 33.16 23.14
C ASP A 222 10.06 32.53 24.39
N SER A 223 8.76 32.74 24.63
CA SER A 223 8.07 32.22 25.81
C SER A 223 7.80 30.72 25.69
N LYS A 224 8.59 29.91 26.41
CA LYS A 224 8.34 28.46 26.54
C LYS A 224 6.96 28.16 27.13
N LYS A 225 6.47 29.03 28.03
CA LYS A 225 5.16 28.88 28.66
C LYS A 225 4.03 29.10 27.66
N GLU A 226 4.12 30.12 26.81
CA GLU A 226 3.09 30.36 25.78
C GLU A 226 3.06 29.24 24.75
N PHE A 227 4.22 28.78 24.28
CA PHE A 227 4.29 27.64 23.36
C PHE A 227 3.73 26.37 23.98
N LYS A 228 4.08 26.08 25.25
CA LYS A 228 3.51 24.95 26.00
C LYS A 228 1.99 25.07 26.13
N ASN A 229 1.47 26.23 26.53
CA ASN A 229 0.04 26.46 26.68
C ASN A 229 -0.71 26.28 25.35
N TRP A 230 -0.16 26.81 24.24
CA TRP A 230 -0.72 26.60 22.91
C TRP A 230 -0.72 25.10 22.54
N TYR A 231 0.40 24.41 22.75
CA TYR A 231 0.52 22.98 22.46
C TYR A 231 -0.47 22.13 23.27
N GLU A 232 -0.61 22.40 24.57
CA GLU A 232 -1.52 21.67 25.47
C GLU A 232 -2.99 22.01 25.24
N SER A 233 -3.31 23.21 24.71
CA SER A 233 -4.68 23.61 24.40
C SER A 233 -5.36 22.76 23.31
N ARG A 234 -4.60 21.96 22.57
CA ARG A 234 -5.06 21.17 21.42
C ARG A 234 -5.76 21.97 20.33
N ARG A 235 -5.62 23.30 20.28
CA ARG A 235 -6.14 24.15 19.20
C ARG A 235 -5.61 23.77 17.81
N TRP A 236 -4.46 23.10 17.77
CA TRP A 236 -3.87 22.56 16.55
C TRP A 236 -4.50 21.23 16.09
N ALA A 237 -5.43 20.63 16.84
CA ALA A 237 -6.11 19.40 16.42
C ALA A 237 -6.89 19.65 15.11
N GLY A 238 -6.67 18.80 14.11
CA GLY A 238 -7.19 18.99 12.74
C GLY A 238 -6.37 19.98 11.88
N SER A 239 -5.34 20.60 12.46
CA SER A 239 -4.30 21.36 11.76
C SER A 239 -3.02 20.51 11.61
N HIS A 240 -2.03 21.00 10.87
CA HIS A 240 -0.77 20.29 10.59
C HIS A 240 0.49 21.14 10.88
N PRO A 241 0.62 21.79 12.06
CA PRO A 241 1.77 22.66 12.35
C PRO A 241 3.12 21.94 12.41
N PHE A 242 3.09 20.62 12.52
CA PHE A 242 4.30 19.80 12.63
C PHE A 242 4.68 19.16 11.31
N GLU A 243 3.85 19.25 10.26
CA GLU A 243 4.19 18.82 8.91
C GLU A 243 5.09 19.88 8.26
N ILE A 244 6.38 19.81 8.57
CA ILE A 244 7.39 20.78 8.11
C ILE A 244 7.68 20.62 6.61
N VAL A 245 7.41 19.48 6.01
CA VAL A 245 7.42 19.30 4.55
C VAL A 245 6.06 18.77 4.14
N PHE A 246 5.30 19.60 3.43
CA PHE A 246 3.98 19.28 2.92
C PHE A 246 4.01 18.19 1.85
N SER A 247 3.01 17.31 1.87
CA SER A 247 2.70 16.40 0.77
C SER A 247 1.22 16.40 0.39
N TRP A 248 0.94 16.43 -0.91
CA TRP A 248 -0.40 16.17 -1.45
C TRP A 248 -0.85 14.71 -1.31
N HIS A 249 0.10 13.80 -1.12
CA HIS A 249 -0.16 12.37 -0.95
C HIS A 249 0.20 11.97 0.48
N ARG A 250 -0.84 11.74 1.31
CA ARG A 250 -0.72 11.52 2.76
C ARG A 250 -0.10 12.76 3.44
N HIS A 251 0.97 12.57 4.21
CA HIS A 251 1.77 13.64 4.79
C HIS A 251 3.23 13.47 4.36
N GLY A 252 4.00 14.56 4.33
CA GLY A 252 5.42 14.52 4.03
C GLY A 252 6.27 14.19 5.26
N ILE A 253 7.03 15.18 5.74
CA ILE A 253 7.91 15.03 6.91
C ILE A 253 7.34 15.82 8.08
N HIS A 254 7.26 15.16 9.23
CA HIS A 254 6.85 15.79 10.47
C HIS A 254 8.03 15.99 11.43
N LEU A 255 8.02 17.11 12.13
CA LEU A 255 8.90 17.40 13.25
C LEU A 255 8.04 17.83 14.44
N TYR A 256 7.71 16.90 15.33
CA TYR A 256 6.97 17.23 16.54
C TYR A 256 7.91 17.78 17.62
N PRO A 257 7.49 18.80 18.39
CA PRO A 257 8.31 19.37 19.45
C PRO A 257 8.54 18.39 20.62
N PRO A 258 9.54 18.65 21.48
CA PRO A 258 9.73 17.92 22.73
C PRO A 258 8.49 17.96 23.62
N SER A 259 8.08 16.80 24.09
CA SER A 259 6.92 16.59 24.96
C SER A 259 7.15 15.42 25.92
N ALA A 260 6.28 15.23 26.90
CA ALA A 260 6.40 14.08 27.80
C ALA A 260 6.25 12.74 27.04
N SER A 261 5.42 12.69 25.99
CA SER A 261 5.14 11.46 25.23
C SER A 261 6.31 10.98 24.36
N ASN A 262 7.26 11.85 24.03
CA ASN A 262 8.48 11.52 23.29
C ASN A 262 9.74 11.70 24.14
N SER A 263 9.62 11.54 25.46
CA SER A 263 10.75 11.60 26.41
C SER A 263 11.53 12.92 26.35
N LEU A 264 10.85 14.03 26.11
CA LEU A 264 11.41 15.38 26.00
C LEU A 264 12.41 15.53 24.85
N LYS A 265 12.15 14.87 23.72
CA LYS A 265 12.97 14.90 22.49
C LYS A 265 12.09 15.31 21.30
N TYR A 266 12.65 15.93 20.26
CA TYR A 266 11.90 16.08 19.01
C TYR A 266 11.55 14.71 18.42
N LEU A 267 10.39 14.58 17.77
CA LEU A 267 10.04 13.38 17.02
C LEU A 267 10.01 13.72 15.53
N LEU A 268 10.99 13.21 14.79
CA LEU A 268 11.10 13.34 13.33
C LEU A 268 10.48 12.10 12.67
N ARG A 269 9.52 12.29 11.77
CA ARG A 269 8.84 11.19 11.07
C ARG A 269 8.65 11.49 9.59
N VAL A 270 8.55 10.44 8.78
CA VAL A 270 8.19 10.54 7.36
C VAL A 270 7.14 9.49 7.01
N THR A 271 6.14 9.89 6.24
CA THR A 271 5.08 8.98 5.77
C THR A 271 5.00 8.88 4.25
N ASN A 272 5.75 9.71 3.55
CA ASN A 272 5.88 9.66 2.10
C ASN A 272 7.37 9.57 1.72
N TYR A 273 7.75 8.40 1.21
CA TYR A 273 9.13 8.08 0.85
C TYR A 273 9.66 8.87 -0.36
N ALA A 274 8.82 9.66 -1.04
CA ALA A 274 9.30 10.68 -1.97
C ALA A 274 10.22 11.72 -1.29
N TYR A 275 10.15 11.84 0.05
CA TYR A 275 11.02 12.71 0.85
C TYR A 275 12.05 11.94 1.68
N ALA A 276 12.30 10.66 1.37
CA ALA A 276 13.23 9.79 2.11
C ALA A 276 14.64 10.41 2.24
N GLU A 277 15.21 10.91 1.13
CA GLU A 277 16.54 11.57 1.16
C GLU A 277 16.53 12.82 2.05
N ASN A 278 15.51 13.68 1.91
CA ASN A 278 15.36 14.89 2.73
C ASN A 278 15.27 14.53 4.21
N PHE A 279 14.50 13.50 4.56
CA PHE A 279 14.36 13.01 5.93
C PHE A 279 15.71 12.56 6.51
N VAL A 280 16.52 11.81 5.74
CA VAL A 280 17.86 11.40 6.18
C VAL A 280 18.79 12.60 6.36
N TRP A 281 18.75 13.58 5.46
CA TRP A 281 19.53 14.82 5.62
C TRP A 281 19.12 15.62 6.86
N MET A 282 17.82 15.68 7.17
CA MET A 282 17.30 16.27 8.40
C MET A 282 17.80 15.53 9.64
N ALA A 283 17.77 14.19 9.66
CA ALA A 283 18.31 13.41 10.76
C ALA A 283 19.83 13.67 10.94
N LYS A 284 20.62 13.68 9.86
CA LYS A 284 22.07 13.97 9.88
C LYS A 284 22.36 15.35 10.48
N VAL A 285 21.61 16.39 10.11
CA VAL A 285 21.84 17.74 10.65
C VAL A 285 21.45 17.86 12.12
N LEU A 286 20.40 17.18 12.58
CA LEU A 286 20.02 17.14 13.99
C LEU A 286 21.10 16.44 14.84
N ILE A 287 21.67 15.33 14.34
CA ILE A 287 22.81 14.65 14.99
C ILE A 287 24.02 15.60 15.09
N LYS A 288 24.39 16.24 13.98
CA LYS A 288 25.54 17.17 13.90
C LYS A 288 25.41 18.32 14.91
N ASN A 289 24.20 18.87 15.07
CA ASN A 289 23.92 19.98 15.98
C ASN A 289 23.55 19.52 17.40
N LYS A 290 23.66 18.22 17.71
CA LYS A 290 23.32 17.64 19.02
C LYS A 290 21.90 18.00 19.49
N ILE A 291 20.95 18.15 18.56
CA ILE A 291 19.55 18.40 18.89
C ILE A 291 18.91 17.11 19.43
N PRO A 292 18.30 17.09 20.61
CA PRO A 292 17.67 15.88 21.14
C PRO A 292 16.49 15.45 20.28
N PHE A 293 16.58 14.30 19.60
CA PHE A 293 15.47 13.78 18.80
C PHE A 293 15.42 12.25 18.76
N ILE A 294 14.25 11.74 18.37
CA ILE A 294 14.01 10.37 17.95
C ILE A 294 13.44 10.39 16.53
N ALA A 295 13.84 9.39 15.74
CA ALA A 295 13.38 9.16 14.38
C ALA A 295 13.10 7.65 14.21
N PRO A 296 11.91 7.18 14.63
CA PRO A 296 11.55 5.75 14.57
C PRO A 296 11.66 5.16 13.16
N ASP A 297 11.34 5.96 12.15
CA ASP A 297 11.30 5.53 10.75
C ASP A 297 12.71 5.50 10.08
N LEU A 298 13.79 5.89 10.78
CA LEU A 298 15.10 6.10 10.16
C LEU A 298 15.75 4.85 9.58
N GLU A 299 15.66 3.72 10.28
CA GLU A 299 16.24 2.47 9.79
C GLU A 299 15.50 1.97 8.55
N ASP A 300 14.17 2.00 8.55
CA ASP A 300 13.34 1.60 7.41
C ASP A 300 13.57 2.49 6.19
N VAL A 301 13.71 3.80 6.39
CA VAL A 301 14.04 4.74 5.31
C VAL A 301 15.43 4.48 4.73
N LEU A 302 16.42 4.16 5.57
CA LEU A 302 17.76 3.81 5.09
C LEU A 302 17.78 2.46 4.37
N ASN A 303 17.01 1.47 4.83
CA ASN A 303 16.80 0.20 4.14
C ASN A 303 16.17 0.40 2.75
N TYR A 304 15.19 1.31 2.67
CA TYR A 304 14.57 1.70 1.40
C TYR A 304 15.59 2.33 0.46
N LEU A 305 16.32 3.35 0.91
CA LEU A 305 17.31 4.05 0.09
C LEU A 305 18.50 3.16 -0.29
N ALA A 306 18.84 2.14 0.52
CA ALA A 306 19.85 1.14 0.19
C ALA A 306 19.33 0.03 -0.74
N GLY A 307 18.04 0.04 -1.08
CA GLY A 307 17.41 -0.94 -1.97
C GLY A 307 17.18 -2.31 -1.32
N GLU A 308 17.19 -2.39 0.01
CA GLU A 308 16.98 -3.62 0.77
C GLU A 308 15.51 -3.90 1.03
N THR A 309 14.66 -2.86 1.05
CA THR A 309 13.22 -2.97 1.22
C THR A 309 12.57 -3.71 0.05
N TYR A 310 11.62 -4.60 0.34
CA TYR A 310 10.83 -5.27 -0.67
C TYR A 310 9.65 -4.40 -1.12
N PHE A 311 9.43 -4.37 -2.43
CA PHE A 311 8.26 -3.81 -3.09
C PHE A 311 7.33 -4.96 -3.43
N THR A 312 6.03 -4.79 -3.16
CA THR A 312 5.03 -5.74 -3.64
C THR A 312 4.86 -5.55 -5.14
N VAL A 313 4.84 -6.65 -5.89
CA VAL A 313 4.60 -6.66 -7.34
C VAL A 313 3.11 -6.87 -7.59
N ASN A 314 2.49 -5.98 -8.37
CA ASN A 314 1.06 -6.01 -8.71
C ASN A 314 0.18 -6.21 -7.46
N GLY A 315 0.41 -5.41 -6.42
CA GLY A 315 -0.32 -5.52 -5.16
C GLY A 315 -0.72 -4.16 -4.62
N TYR A 316 -1.11 -4.15 -3.35
CA TYR A 316 -1.40 -2.93 -2.60
C TYR A 316 -0.56 -2.93 -1.33
N SER A 317 0.48 -2.10 -1.33
CA SER A 317 1.32 -1.80 -0.17
C SER A 317 1.89 -0.39 -0.32
N GLU A 318 2.55 0.10 0.73
CA GLU A 318 3.26 1.39 0.69
C GLU A 318 4.31 1.45 -0.42
N HIS A 319 5.05 0.36 -0.62
CA HIS A 319 5.99 0.19 -1.72
C HIS A 319 5.40 -0.80 -2.73
N ASN A 320 4.92 -0.30 -3.86
CA ASN A 320 4.34 -1.12 -4.91
C ASN A 320 5.07 -0.93 -6.25
N PHE A 321 5.27 -2.02 -6.97
CA PHE A 321 5.84 -2.07 -8.30
C PHE A 321 4.84 -2.74 -9.25
N SER A 322 4.44 -2.04 -10.31
CA SER A 322 3.53 -2.59 -11.33
C SER A 322 4.34 -3.25 -12.44
N TYR A 323 4.25 -4.58 -12.56
CA TYR A 323 4.94 -5.30 -13.63
C TYR A 323 4.17 -5.19 -14.95
N ILE A 324 4.79 -4.54 -15.93
CA ILE A 324 4.27 -4.45 -17.29
C ILE A 324 4.80 -5.65 -18.10
N PRO A 325 3.95 -6.45 -18.77
CA PRO A 325 4.38 -7.65 -19.49
C PRO A 325 4.99 -7.29 -20.86
N SER A 326 6.06 -6.49 -20.87
CA SER A 326 6.83 -6.08 -22.05
C SER A 326 8.17 -6.82 -22.14
N THR A 327 8.79 -6.82 -23.31
CA THR A 327 10.14 -7.40 -23.52
C THR A 327 11.18 -6.74 -22.59
N GLU A 328 11.07 -5.43 -22.40
CA GLU A 328 11.97 -4.65 -21.54
C GLU A 328 11.84 -5.09 -20.07
N TYR A 329 10.63 -5.10 -19.51
CA TYR A 329 10.39 -5.47 -18.12
C TYR A 329 10.74 -6.93 -17.85
N LYS A 330 10.51 -7.80 -18.84
CA LYS A 330 10.93 -9.20 -18.77
C LYS A 330 12.45 -9.33 -18.66
N LYS A 331 13.22 -8.45 -19.30
CA LYS A 331 14.69 -8.47 -19.21
C LYS A 331 15.19 -7.85 -17.91
N LEU A 332 14.62 -6.70 -17.53
CA LEU A 332 15.12 -5.89 -16.42
C LEU A 332 14.69 -6.40 -15.04
N TYR A 333 13.43 -6.83 -14.89
CA TYR A 333 12.84 -7.06 -13.57
C TYR A 333 12.46 -8.51 -13.32
N PHE A 334 11.92 -9.19 -14.33
CA PHE A 334 11.38 -10.55 -14.16
C PHE A 334 12.31 -11.56 -13.47
N PRO A 335 13.64 -11.61 -13.75
CA PRO A 335 14.56 -12.54 -13.08
C PRO A 335 14.71 -12.28 -11.57
N TYR A 336 14.36 -11.08 -11.11
CA TYR A 336 14.51 -10.64 -9.73
C TYR A 336 13.20 -10.60 -8.95
N ILE A 337 12.08 -10.92 -9.60
CA ILE A 337 10.77 -11.01 -8.95
C ILE A 337 10.65 -12.40 -8.33
N GLU A 338 10.45 -12.43 -7.02
CA GLU A 338 9.99 -13.60 -6.28
C GLU A 338 8.46 -13.67 -6.43
N TRP A 339 7.98 -14.45 -7.40
CA TRP A 339 6.55 -14.59 -7.68
C TRP A 339 5.87 -15.45 -6.62
N ASP A 340 4.69 -15.01 -6.17
CA ASP A 340 3.86 -15.80 -5.28
C ASP A 340 3.29 -17.03 -6.02
N GLU A 341 3.10 -18.13 -5.29
CA GLU A 341 2.38 -19.27 -5.81
C GLU A 341 0.91 -18.92 -6.09
N LEU A 342 0.37 -19.48 -7.17
CA LEU A 342 -1.05 -19.35 -7.47
C LEU A 342 -1.85 -20.19 -6.48
N LYS A 343 -2.53 -19.52 -5.55
CA LYS A 343 -3.43 -20.14 -4.56
C LYS A 343 -4.60 -20.86 -5.22
N LEU A 344 -5.11 -21.90 -4.58
CA LEU A 344 -6.26 -22.66 -5.07
C LEU A 344 -7.38 -22.72 -4.04
N LEU A 345 -8.60 -22.75 -4.53
CA LEU A 345 -9.76 -23.08 -3.71
C LEU A 345 -9.73 -24.57 -3.31
N HIS A 346 -10.03 -24.82 -2.04
CA HIS A 346 -10.29 -26.17 -1.55
C HIS A 346 -11.73 -26.56 -1.92
N TRP A 347 -11.87 -27.56 -2.76
CA TRP A 347 -13.17 -27.95 -3.28
C TRP A 347 -13.91 -28.89 -2.33
N LYS A 348 -15.22 -28.67 -2.13
CA LYS A 348 -16.07 -29.66 -1.45
C LYS A 348 -16.16 -30.91 -2.34
N ARG A 349 -16.10 -32.09 -1.73
CA ARG A 349 -16.34 -33.36 -2.45
C ARG A 349 -17.78 -33.34 -2.98
N GLY A 350 -17.94 -33.57 -4.29
CA GLY A 350 -19.27 -33.75 -4.89
C GLY A 350 -19.86 -35.10 -4.48
N LYS A 351 -21.19 -35.22 -4.43
CA LYS A 351 -21.91 -36.46 -4.09
C LYS A 351 -21.64 -37.65 -5.03
N ASN A 352 -20.92 -37.47 -6.15
CA ASN A 352 -20.70 -38.50 -7.17
C ASN A 352 -19.22 -38.74 -7.47
N ASN A 353 -18.42 -39.15 -6.49
CA ASN A 353 -17.16 -39.87 -6.73
C ASN A 353 -16.94 -40.86 -5.58
N VAL A 354 -17.34 -42.11 -5.82
CA VAL A 354 -16.96 -43.26 -4.99
C VAL A 354 -15.55 -43.67 -5.38
N CYS A 355 -14.62 -43.69 -4.43
CA CYS A 355 -13.61 -44.75 -4.30
C CYS A 355 -12.90 -44.69 -2.93
N PRO A 356 -12.34 -45.83 -2.49
CA PRO A 356 -12.27 -46.26 -1.09
C PRO A 356 -10.97 -45.87 -0.38
N GLY A 357 -10.96 -46.04 0.95
CA GLY A 357 -9.77 -45.99 1.81
C GLY A 357 -9.61 -44.63 2.48
N HIS A 358 -10.12 -44.49 3.71
CA HIS A 358 -9.33 -44.55 4.94
C HIS A 358 -8.17 -43.57 4.97
N TRP A 359 -8.26 -42.58 5.86
CA TRP A 359 -7.27 -42.40 6.93
C TRP A 359 -8.00 -41.95 8.22
N PRO A 360 -7.45 -42.33 9.39
CA PRO A 360 -8.04 -42.16 10.71
C PRO A 360 -7.75 -40.77 11.30
N GLU A 361 -8.56 -40.48 12.32
CA GLU A 361 -8.53 -39.46 13.39
C GLU A 361 -7.57 -38.27 13.32
#